data_AF-A0A8S0TZ54-F1
#
_entry.id   AF-A0A8S0TZ54-F1
#
_cell.length_a   1.000
_cell.length_b   1.000
_cell.length_c   1.000
_cell.angle_alpha   90.00
_cell.angle_beta   90.00
_cell.angle_gamma   90.00
#
_symmetry.space_group_name_H-M   'P 1'
#
loop_
_entity.id
_entity.type
_entity.pdbx_description
1 polymer ?
#
loop_
_entity_poly.entity_id
_entity_poly.type
_entity_poly.pdbx_seq_one_letter_code
_entity_poly.pdbx_strand_id
1 'polypeptide(L)'
;MMHSYGVPFMGFFLETGIDRDQEECLAWAWFMPHFLFLPMPFRESHWKQVCQIAPIFNELVDRVSLNGKFLQDSLSWLNYSTKKVDDFTYRLLENHSKMLDAKKIEEIRLGLHRSDYMLDEQTKLLLQIEHNTISISSFAQGCLVRELHRPLSYEVLDNEFSSRLKHKYVLSLFTTRHWIPQNSAVTQFAEALSKASSEYNNPRAVVIVVVQTEERNMYDQQWLCKTLKERYPF
;
A
#
# COMPACT_ATOMS: atom_id res chain seq x y z
N MET A 1 20.16 -3.84 10.08
CA MET A 1 19.01 -3.36 10.88
C MET A 1 17.88 -3.09 9.88
N MET A 2 16.74 -3.78 9.96
CA MET A 2 15.66 -3.58 8.98
C MET A 2 14.94 -2.26 9.32
N HIS A 3 14.91 -1.33 8.36
CA HIS A 3 14.02 -0.18 8.44
C HIS A 3 12.76 -0.50 7.65
N SER A 4 11.70 -0.89 8.34
CA SER A 4 10.41 -1.19 7.72
C SER A 4 9.43 -0.06 8.00
N TYR A 5 8.88 0.49 6.92
CA TYR A 5 7.95 1.62 6.95
C TYR A 5 6.59 1.06 6.52
N GLY A 6 5.74 0.80 7.51
CA GLY A 6 4.36 0.39 7.28
C GLY A 6 3.48 1.62 7.39
N VAL A 7 2.71 1.92 6.34
CA VAL A 7 1.72 2.99 6.38
C VAL A 7 0.35 2.32 6.47
N PRO A 8 -0.45 2.60 7.52
CA PRO A 8 -1.82 2.10 7.56
C PRO A 8 -2.58 2.73 6.39
N PHE A 9 -3.05 1.87 5.49
CA PHE A 9 -3.84 2.26 4.33
C PHE A 9 -5.15 1.47 4.36
N MET A 10 -6.24 2.14 3.99
CA MET A 10 -7.56 1.53 3.85
C MET A 10 -8.09 1.93 2.49
N GLY A 11 -8.13 0.97 1.55
CA GLY A 11 -8.73 1.13 0.23
C GLY A 11 -9.78 0.06 0.00
N PHE A 12 -10.91 0.44 -0.57
CA PHE A 12 -11.96 -0.49 -1.00
C PHE A 12 -11.92 -0.58 -2.53
N PHE A 13 -11.94 -1.80 -3.06
CA PHE A 13 -12.09 -2.07 -4.50
C PHE A 13 -13.46 -2.70 -4.74
N LEU A 14 -14.21 -2.15 -5.70
CA LEU A 14 -15.34 -2.81 -6.35
C LEU A 14 -14.92 -3.10 -7.79
N GLU A 15 -14.94 -4.37 -8.15
CA GLU A 15 -14.56 -4.85 -9.48
C GLU A 15 -15.75 -4.75 -10.43
N THR A 16 -15.61 -4.02 -11.55
CA THR A 16 -16.45 -4.24 -12.73
C THR A 16 -15.54 -4.34 -13.95
N GLY A 17 -15.61 -5.47 -14.64
CA GLY A 17 -14.77 -5.76 -15.79
C GLY A 17 -15.24 -5.02 -17.03
N ILE A 18 -14.35 -4.27 -17.66
CA ILE A 18 -14.55 -3.75 -19.02
C ILE A 18 -13.22 -3.88 -19.79
N ASP A 19 -13.34 -4.46 -20.97
CA ASP A 19 -12.32 -4.72 -21.99
C ASP A 19 -12.19 -3.53 -22.96
N ARG A 20 -10.96 -3.17 -23.38
CA ARG A 20 -10.54 -2.71 -24.74
C ARG A 20 -9.30 -1.79 -24.84
N ASP A 21 -8.39 -2.23 -25.70
CA ASP A 21 -7.56 -1.61 -26.76
C ASP A 21 -6.79 -0.27 -26.62
N GLN A 22 -5.65 -0.21 -27.33
CA GLN A 22 -4.36 0.41 -26.96
C GLN A 22 -4.04 1.84 -27.46
N GLU A 23 -4.95 2.68 -27.97
CA GLU A 23 -4.54 3.86 -28.77
C GLU A 23 -4.62 5.27 -28.11
N GLU A 24 -4.71 5.39 -26.79
CA GLU A 24 -5.23 6.63 -26.18
C GLU A 24 -4.27 7.46 -25.29
N CYS A 25 -2.93 7.40 -25.38
CA CYS A 25 -1.96 7.91 -24.35
C CYS A 25 -2.19 9.31 -23.70
N LEU A 26 -3.03 10.21 -24.25
CA LEU A 26 -3.46 11.46 -23.60
C LEU A 26 -4.90 11.46 -23.07
N ALA A 27 -5.75 10.52 -23.48
CA ALA A 27 -7.08 10.29 -22.93
C ALA A 27 -7.06 9.42 -21.66
N TRP A 28 -5.97 8.70 -21.35
CA TRP A 28 -5.83 7.87 -20.12
C TRP A 28 -5.80 8.66 -18.79
N ALA A 29 -5.87 9.98 -18.81
CA ALA A 29 -6.22 10.74 -17.61
C ALA A 29 -7.73 10.67 -17.31
N TRP A 30 -8.37 9.53 -17.58
CA TRP A 30 -9.68 9.23 -17.02
C TRP A 30 -9.54 9.35 -15.50
N PHE A 31 -10.28 10.31 -14.93
CA PHE A 31 -10.44 10.50 -13.49
C PHE A 31 -10.47 9.15 -12.79
N MET A 32 -9.70 9.00 -11.70
CA MET A 32 -9.63 7.77 -10.90
C MET A 32 -11.03 7.15 -10.82
N PRO A 33 -11.29 6.02 -11.52
CA PRO A 33 -12.66 5.65 -11.84
C PRO A 33 -13.51 5.33 -10.61
N HIS A 34 -12.86 5.15 -9.45
CA HIS A 34 -13.51 4.92 -8.17
C HIS A 34 -12.89 5.79 -7.08
N PHE A 35 -13.40 7.01 -6.89
CA PHE A 35 -13.24 7.73 -5.64
C PHE A 35 -14.60 8.00 -5.02
N LEU A 36 -14.71 7.78 -3.71
CA LEU A 36 -15.89 8.22 -2.97
C LEU A 36 -15.84 9.74 -2.87
N PHE A 37 -16.94 10.43 -3.15
CA PHE A 37 -16.99 11.89 -3.08
C PHE A 37 -16.75 12.42 -1.65
N LEU A 38 -17.24 11.69 -0.64
CA LEU A 38 -17.02 11.98 0.77
C LEU A 38 -16.30 10.80 1.44
N PRO A 39 -15.47 11.05 2.46
CA PRO A 39 -14.81 9.98 3.21
C PRO A 39 -15.84 9.16 4.00
N MET A 40 -15.55 7.87 4.19
CA MET A 40 -16.38 7.00 5.01
C MET A 40 -16.10 7.23 6.50
N PRO A 41 -17.12 7.20 7.37
CA PRO A 41 -16.90 7.27 8.81
C PRO A 41 -16.13 6.05 9.28
N PHE A 42 -15.05 6.28 10.02
CA PHE A 42 -14.21 5.23 10.61
C PHE A 42 -13.87 5.61 12.05
N ARG A 43 -13.93 4.66 12.98
CA ARG A 43 -13.71 4.97 14.40
C ARG A 43 -12.24 5.23 14.66
N GLU A 44 -11.95 6.30 15.40
CA GLU A 44 -10.58 6.66 15.77
C GLU A 44 -9.87 5.56 16.56
N SER A 45 -10.59 4.81 17.40
CA SER A 45 -10.04 3.67 18.15
C SER A 45 -9.49 2.59 17.22
N HIS A 46 -10.22 2.26 16.15
CA HIS A 46 -9.80 1.28 15.15
C HIS A 46 -8.64 1.82 14.30
N TRP A 47 -8.64 3.12 14.00
CA TRP A 47 -7.51 3.77 13.32
C TRP A 47 -6.22 3.71 14.14
N LYS A 48 -6.29 4.04 15.43
CA LYS A 48 -5.15 3.92 16.35
C LYS A 48 -4.64 2.50 16.46
N GLN A 49 -5.55 1.52 16.51
CA GLN A 49 -5.20 0.10 16.52
C GLN A 49 -4.35 -0.28 15.31
N VAL A 50 -4.76 0.05 14.07
CA VAL A 50 -3.95 -0.31 12.89
C VAL A 50 -2.62 0.42 12.83
N CYS A 51 -2.57 1.69 13.27
CA CYS A 51 -1.31 2.43 13.37
C CYS A 51 -0.32 1.75 14.33
N GLN A 52 -0.82 1.26 15.47
CA GLN A 52 0.01 0.57 16.48
C GLN A 52 0.49 -0.81 16.01
N ILE A 53 -0.34 -1.52 15.24
CA ILE A 53 -0.03 -2.88 14.78
C ILE A 53 0.90 -2.87 13.55
N ALA A 54 0.90 -1.81 12.73
CA ALA A 54 1.77 -1.71 11.54
C ALA A 54 3.26 -2.07 11.80
N PRO A 55 3.96 -1.46 12.79
CA PRO A 55 5.36 -1.84 13.07
C PRO A 55 5.51 -3.27 13.62
N ILE A 56 4.48 -3.83 14.25
CA ILE A 56 4.48 -5.21 14.75
C ILE A 56 4.45 -6.19 13.57
N PHE A 57 3.60 -5.93 12.57
CA PHE A 57 3.59 -6.74 11.34
C PHE A 57 4.89 -6.64 10.56
N ASN A 58 5.49 -5.45 10.53
CA ASN A 58 6.78 -5.24 9.90
C ASN A 58 7.87 -6.14 10.49
N GLU A 59 7.96 -6.20 11.82
CA GLU A 59 8.88 -7.11 12.51
C GLU A 59 8.49 -8.58 12.30
N LEU A 60 7.20 -8.91 12.36
CA LEU A 60 6.72 -10.27 12.13
C LEU A 60 7.15 -10.79 10.75
N VAL A 61 6.94 -10.00 9.70
CA VAL A 61 7.36 -10.35 8.33
C VAL A 61 8.86 -10.51 8.25
N ASP A 62 9.64 -9.61 8.86
CA ASP A 62 11.10 -9.72 8.90
C ASP A 62 11.54 -11.06 9.50
N ARG A 63 11.01 -11.39 10.68
CA ARG A 63 11.36 -12.59 11.44
C ARG A 63 10.93 -13.87 10.74
N VAL A 64 9.75 -13.86 10.11
CA VAL A 64 9.26 -15.00 9.31
C VAL A 64 10.09 -15.17 8.04
N SER A 65 10.48 -14.08 7.37
CA SER A 65 11.30 -14.11 6.14
C SER A 65 12.68 -14.76 6.35
N LEU A 66 13.24 -14.61 7.55
CA LEU A 66 14.52 -15.21 7.92
C LEU A 66 14.43 -16.71 8.21
N ASN A 67 13.22 -17.24 8.44
CA ASN A 67 13.03 -18.66 8.73
C ASN A 67 12.73 -19.43 7.45
N GLY A 68 13.76 -19.63 6.62
CA GLY A 68 13.62 -20.31 5.33
C GLY A 68 13.06 -21.73 5.44
N LYS A 69 13.38 -22.47 6.51
CA LYS A 69 12.82 -23.80 6.78
C LYS A 69 11.30 -23.72 7.01
N PHE A 70 10.85 -22.80 7.85
CA PHE A 70 9.42 -22.58 8.09
C PHE A 70 8.68 -22.26 6.79
N LEU A 71 9.21 -21.33 5.97
CA LEU A 71 8.59 -20.98 4.69
C LEU A 71 8.49 -22.17 3.72
N GLN A 72 9.59 -22.92 3.57
CA GLN A 72 9.60 -24.11 2.70
C GLN A 72 8.64 -25.19 3.21
N ASP A 73 8.63 -25.48 4.51
CA ASP A 73 7.77 -26.50 5.10
C ASP A 73 6.30 -26.11 5.02
N SER A 74 5.95 -24.87 5.37
CA SER A 74 4.56 -24.36 5.35
C SER A 74 3.96 -24.34 3.94
N LEU A 75 4.79 -24.14 2.92
CA LEU A 75 4.38 -24.12 1.51
C LEU A 75 4.68 -25.44 0.78
N SER A 76 5.29 -26.41 1.45
CA SER A 76 5.74 -27.68 0.84
C SER A 76 4.59 -28.51 0.25
N TRP A 77 3.37 -28.38 0.76
CA TRP A 77 2.20 -29.06 0.22
C TRP A 77 1.92 -28.68 -1.25
N LEU A 78 2.33 -27.47 -1.67
CA LEU A 78 2.30 -27.02 -3.07
C LEU A 78 3.30 -27.77 -3.96
N ASN A 79 4.34 -28.38 -3.37
CA ASN A 79 5.31 -29.19 -4.10
C ASN A 79 4.86 -30.65 -4.25
N TYR A 80 4.10 -31.19 -3.28
CA TYR A 80 3.67 -32.60 -3.28
C TYR A 80 2.47 -32.86 -4.20
N SER A 81 1.57 -31.90 -4.34
CA SER A 81 0.54 -31.95 -5.38
C SER A 81 1.13 -31.31 -6.62
N THR A 82 1.70 -32.14 -7.52
CA THR A 82 2.31 -31.85 -8.84
C THR A 82 2.19 -30.40 -9.35
N LYS A 83 3.24 -29.85 -10.00
CA LYS A 83 3.32 -28.62 -10.84
C LYS A 83 2.03 -28.04 -11.48
N LYS A 84 0.96 -28.82 -11.58
CA LYS A 84 -0.39 -28.50 -12.03
C LYS A 84 -1.21 -27.58 -11.11
N VAL A 85 -0.91 -27.42 -9.82
CA VAL A 85 -1.76 -26.58 -8.92
C VAL A 85 -1.39 -25.09 -9.02
N ASP A 86 -0.10 -24.75 -8.94
CA ASP A 86 0.38 -23.36 -9.07
C ASP A 86 1.87 -23.32 -9.51
N ASP A 87 2.11 -23.17 -10.81
CA ASP A 87 3.46 -23.05 -11.37
C ASP A 87 4.18 -21.78 -10.91
N PHE A 88 3.43 -20.72 -10.63
CA PHE A 88 4.01 -19.44 -10.21
C PHE A 88 4.64 -19.55 -8.82
N THR A 89 3.89 -20.01 -7.82
CA THR A 89 4.41 -20.17 -6.45
C THR A 89 5.50 -21.24 -6.39
N TYR A 90 5.38 -22.31 -7.17
CA TYR A 90 6.44 -23.33 -7.28
C TYR A 90 7.78 -22.72 -7.69
N ARG A 91 7.81 -21.86 -8.72
CA ARG A 91 9.04 -21.18 -9.17
C ARG A 91 9.59 -20.21 -8.13
N LEU A 92 8.73 -19.54 -7.35
CA LEU A 92 9.17 -18.71 -6.23
C LEU A 92 9.88 -19.53 -5.16
N LEU A 93 9.32 -20.70 -4.80
CA LEU A 93 9.94 -21.61 -3.83
C LEU A 93 11.26 -22.20 -4.35
N GLU A 94 11.35 -22.52 -5.63
CA GLU A 94 12.58 -23.00 -6.26
C GLU A 94 13.69 -21.94 -6.18
N ASN A 95 13.37 -20.68 -6.50
CA ASN A 95 14.31 -19.56 -6.38
C ASN A 95 14.73 -19.32 -4.93
N HIS A 96 13.78 -19.39 -3.99
CA HIS A 96 14.08 -19.27 -2.56
C HIS A 96 15.01 -20.40 -2.08
N SER A 97 14.81 -21.65 -2.51
CA SER A 97 15.74 -22.76 -2.20
C SER A 97 17.15 -22.50 -2.72
N LYS A 98 17.29 -22.04 -3.97
CA LYS A 98 18.61 -21.68 -4.54
C LYS A 98 19.31 -20.60 -3.71
N MET A 99 18.56 -19.62 -3.20
CA MET A 99 19.10 -18.57 -2.33
C MET A 99 19.56 -19.12 -0.97
N LEU A 100 18.82 -20.06 -0.37
CA LEU A 100 19.24 -20.74 0.87
C LEU A 100 20.52 -21.55 0.67
N ASP A 101 20.64 -22.27 -0.45
CA ASP A 101 21.82 -23.08 -0.80
C ASP A 101 23.05 -22.21 -1.06
N ALA A 102 22.86 -21.02 -1.64
CA ALA A 102 23.93 -20.05 -1.87
C ALA A 102 24.54 -19.49 -0.57
N LYS A 103 23.85 -19.62 0.58
CA LYS A 103 24.30 -19.19 1.93
C LYS A 103 24.80 -17.74 1.97
N LYS A 104 24.23 -16.88 1.13
CA LYS A 104 24.57 -15.46 1.11
C LYS A 104 24.01 -14.79 2.36
N ILE A 105 24.83 -13.94 2.99
CA ILE A 105 24.41 -13.13 4.12
C ILE A 105 23.94 -11.76 3.57
N GLU A 106 22.68 -11.43 3.78
CA GLU A 106 22.07 -10.16 3.37
C GLU A 106 21.63 -9.37 4.61
N GLU A 107 22.55 -8.53 5.12
CA GLU A 107 22.34 -7.80 6.37
C GLU A 107 21.38 -6.62 6.23
N ILE A 108 21.24 -6.09 5.02
CA ILE A 108 20.36 -4.97 4.66
C ILE A 108 19.19 -5.51 3.87
N ARG A 109 17.98 -5.33 4.41
CA ARG A 109 16.71 -5.75 3.81
C ARG A 109 15.72 -4.61 3.95
N LEU A 110 15.03 -4.30 2.86
CA LEU A 110 14.00 -3.26 2.81
C LEU A 110 12.64 -3.92 2.58
N GLY A 111 11.67 -3.55 3.39
CA GLY A 111 10.27 -3.96 3.24
C GLY A 111 9.38 -2.73 3.25
N LEU A 112 8.66 -2.51 2.15
CA LEU A 112 7.52 -1.60 2.07
C LEU A 112 6.30 -2.50 2.15
N HIS A 113 5.53 -2.42 3.23
CA HIS A 113 4.43 -3.35 3.53
C HIS A 113 3.10 -2.61 3.68
N ARG A 114 2.00 -3.30 3.40
CA ARG A 114 0.63 -2.81 3.62
C ARG A 114 -0.22 -3.91 4.22
N SER A 115 -0.85 -3.62 5.35
CA SER A 115 -1.87 -4.49 5.94
C SER A 115 -3.23 -3.92 5.61
N ASP A 116 -4.08 -4.74 5.01
CA ASP A 116 -5.43 -4.35 4.62
C ASP A 116 -6.44 -4.93 5.63
N TYR A 117 -7.41 -4.11 6.04
CA TYR A 117 -8.35 -4.44 7.12
C TYR A 117 -9.79 -4.14 6.74
N MET A 118 -10.72 -4.94 7.26
CA MET A 118 -12.15 -4.67 7.21
C MET A 118 -12.77 -4.77 8.60
N LEU A 119 -13.81 -3.96 8.83
CA LEU A 119 -14.58 -4.00 10.07
C LEU A 119 -15.65 -5.08 9.94
N ASP A 120 -15.61 -6.09 10.80
CA ASP A 120 -16.66 -7.08 10.88
C ASP A 120 -17.92 -6.47 11.52
N GLU A 121 -19.08 -6.65 10.88
CA GLU A 121 -20.30 -6.00 11.34
C GLU A 121 -20.85 -6.63 12.63
N GLN A 122 -20.70 -7.93 12.82
CA GLN A 122 -21.31 -8.61 13.97
C GLN A 122 -20.49 -8.40 15.24
N THR A 123 -19.19 -8.62 15.16
CA THR A 123 -18.26 -8.52 16.30
C THR A 123 -17.75 -7.10 16.53
N LYS A 124 -17.89 -6.21 15.53
CA LYS A 124 -17.29 -4.86 15.52
C LYS A 124 -15.76 -4.88 15.67
N LEU A 125 -15.14 -6.02 15.41
CA LEU A 125 -13.69 -6.18 15.39
C LEU A 125 -13.14 -5.74 14.05
N LEU A 126 -11.97 -5.12 14.07
CA LEU A 126 -11.23 -4.84 12.86
C LEU A 126 -10.34 -6.03 12.55
N LEU A 127 -10.58 -6.70 11.43
CA LEU A 127 -9.92 -7.93 11.03
C LEU A 127 -9.01 -7.67 9.84
N GLN A 128 -7.82 -8.27 9.89
CA GLN A 128 -6.88 -8.23 8.75
C GLN A 128 -7.41 -9.15 7.66
N ILE A 129 -7.49 -8.62 6.44
CA ILE A 129 -7.87 -9.36 5.24
C ILE A 129 -6.62 -9.90 4.55
N GLU A 130 -5.62 -9.04 4.38
CA GLU A 130 -4.40 -9.36 3.64
C GLU A 130 -3.20 -8.63 4.22
N HIS A 131 -2.03 -9.22 4.02
CA HIS A 131 -0.75 -8.56 4.24
C HIS A 131 0.07 -8.58 2.96
N ASN A 132 0.22 -7.41 2.35
CA ASN A 132 0.89 -7.20 1.09
C ASN A 132 2.36 -6.85 1.33
N THR A 133 3.27 -7.69 0.85
CA THR A 133 4.74 -7.56 1.01
C THR A 133 5.48 -7.24 -0.29
N ILE A 134 4.77 -7.24 -1.42
CA ILE A 134 5.33 -7.01 -2.76
C ILE A 134 4.46 -6.03 -3.52
N SER A 135 5.09 -5.11 -4.25
CA SER A 135 4.44 -4.22 -5.23
C SER A 135 3.15 -3.54 -4.73
N ILE A 136 3.18 -2.98 -3.53
CA ILE A 136 2.02 -2.30 -2.96
C ILE A 136 1.67 -1.09 -3.80
N SER A 137 0.39 -0.97 -4.13
CA SER A 137 -0.16 0.14 -4.88
C SER A 137 -0.84 1.18 -4.00
N SER A 138 -1.34 2.23 -4.64
CA SER A 138 -2.28 3.22 -4.10
C SER A 138 -1.73 4.09 -2.96
N PHE A 139 -0.41 4.09 -2.74
CA PHE A 139 0.18 4.92 -1.69
C PHE A 139 0.22 6.41 -2.10
N ALA A 140 0.46 6.73 -3.38
CA ALA A 140 0.33 8.11 -3.88
C ALA A 140 -1.12 8.48 -4.10
N GLN A 141 -1.91 7.57 -4.64
CA GLN A 141 -3.36 7.73 -4.74
C GLN A 141 -3.99 8.08 -3.39
N GLY A 142 -3.65 7.36 -2.32
CA GLY A 142 -4.16 7.62 -0.97
C GLY A 142 -3.82 9.01 -0.45
N CYS A 143 -2.61 9.50 -0.73
CA CYS A 143 -2.22 10.88 -0.42
C CYS A 143 -3.07 11.90 -1.19
N LEU A 144 -3.34 11.66 -2.47
CA LEU A 144 -4.15 12.55 -3.31
C LEU A 144 -5.63 12.53 -2.95
N VAL A 145 -6.21 11.36 -2.65
CA VAL A 145 -7.61 11.22 -2.20
C VAL A 145 -7.83 12.00 -0.91
N ARG A 146 -6.88 11.96 0.02
CA ARG A 146 -6.91 12.79 1.23
C ARG A 146 -6.98 14.29 0.88
N GLU A 147 -6.10 14.75 -0.02
CA GLU A 147 -6.09 16.17 -0.42
C GLU A 147 -7.37 16.58 -1.16
N LEU A 148 -8.02 15.66 -1.87
CA LEU A 148 -9.32 15.89 -2.49
C LEU A 148 -10.46 16.00 -1.45
N HIS A 149 -10.47 15.14 -0.43
CA HIS A 149 -11.50 15.17 0.61
C HIS A 149 -11.38 16.37 1.55
N ARG A 150 -10.18 16.92 1.73
CA ARG A 150 -9.90 18.04 2.65
C ARG A 150 -10.66 19.35 2.33
N PRO A 151 -10.75 19.83 1.07
CA PRO A 151 -11.52 21.02 0.70
C PRO A 151 -13.02 20.73 0.44
N LEU A 152 -13.36 19.57 -0.13
CA LEU A 152 -14.76 19.19 -0.44
C LEU A 152 -15.65 19.17 0.81
N SER A 153 -15.06 18.84 1.95
CA SER A 153 -15.76 18.82 3.23
C SER A 153 -16.10 20.23 3.77
N TYR A 154 -15.49 21.29 3.21
CA TYR A 154 -15.72 22.67 3.62
C TYR A 154 -16.65 23.42 2.63
N GLU A 155 -16.35 23.39 1.33
CA GLU A 155 -17.07 24.20 0.33
C GLU A 155 -18.48 23.69 -0.01
N VAL A 156 -18.69 22.36 0.00
CA VAL A 156 -20.02 21.77 -0.25
C VAL A 156 -20.96 22.01 0.95
N LEU A 157 -20.40 22.19 2.15
CA LEU A 157 -21.14 22.21 3.40
C LEU A 157 -21.47 23.63 3.90
N ASP A 158 -20.86 24.66 3.33
CA ASP A 158 -21.12 26.08 3.69
C ASP A 158 -22.24 26.72 2.85
N ASN A 159 -22.75 26.01 1.83
CA ASN A 159 -23.80 26.49 0.92
C ASN A 159 -25.21 26.00 1.29
N GLU A 160 -26.25 26.60 0.67
CA GLU A 160 -27.68 26.24 0.87
C GLU A 160 -28.00 24.73 0.77
N PHE A 161 -27.13 23.94 0.15
CA PHE A 161 -27.22 22.49 0.06
C PHE A 161 -27.27 21.81 1.45
N SER A 162 -26.52 22.31 2.44
CA SER A 162 -26.54 21.83 3.84
C SER A 162 -27.88 22.03 4.54
N SER A 163 -28.66 23.02 4.12
CA SER A 163 -29.99 23.29 4.70
C SER A 163 -31.04 22.25 4.30
N ARG A 164 -30.84 21.59 3.14
CA ARG A 164 -31.79 20.63 2.55
C ARG A 164 -31.50 19.17 2.92
N LEU A 165 -30.33 18.89 3.50
CA LEU A 165 -29.92 17.54 3.88
C LEU A 165 -30.48 17.19 5.27
N LYS A 166 -31.31 16.14 5.33
CA LYS A 166 -32.00 15.67 6.56
C LYS A 166 -31.05 15.15 7.65
N HIS A 167 -29.78 14.93 7.34
CA HIS A 167 -28.77 14.36 8.25
C HIS A 167 -27.64 15.35 8.57
N LYS A 168 -27.98 16.51 9.17
CA LYS A 168 -27.00 17.55 9.58
C LYS A 168 -25.85 17.03 10.45
N TYR A 169 -26.07 15.99 11.25
CA TYR A 169 -25.05 15.38 12.12
C TYR A 169 -23.89 14.75 11.32
N VAL A 170 -24.21 14.13 10.19
CA VAL A 170 -23.22 13.49 9.30
C VAL A 170 -22.36 14.57 8.64
N LEU A 171 -22.96 15.70 8.24
CA LEU A 171 -22.24 16.85 7.68
C LEU A 171 -21.32 17.54 8.71
N SER A 172 -21.75 17.70 9.96
CA SER A 172 -20.91 18.33 11.00
C SER A 172 -19.63 17.55 11.33
N LEU A 173 -19.59 16.24 11.03
CA LEU A 173 -18.37 15.43 11.16
C LEU A 173 -17.37 15.69 10.03
N PHE A 174 -17.84 16.19 8.88
CA PHE A 174 -17.02 16.45 7.70
C PHE A 174 -16.52 17.91 7.65
N THR A 175 -17.19 18.87 8.28
CA THR A 175 -16.75 20.29 8.28
C THR A 175 -15.45 20.57 9.05
N THR A 176 -14.95 19.59 9.81
CA THR A 176 -13.75 19.74 10.64
C THR A 176 -12.56 19.07 9.98
N ARG A 177 -11.60 19.87 9.49
CA ARG A 177 -10.40 19.42 8.75
C ARG A 177 -9.53 18.40 9.50
N HIS A 178 -9.71 18.26 10.81
CA HIS A 178 -8.87 17.42 11.67
C HIS A 178 -9.27 15.94 11.68
N TRP A 179 -10.44 15.56 11.15
CA TRP A 179 -10.91 14.16 11.20
C TRP A 179 -10.42 13.28 10.06
N ILE A 180 -9.89 13.87 8.98
CA ILE A 180 -9.25 13.10 7.91
C ILE A 180 -7.78 12.89 8.30
N PRO A 181 -7.32 11.63 8.51
CA PRO A 181 -5.95 11.36 8.91
C PRO A 181 -4.93 11.95 7.95
N GLN A 182 -3.76 12.34 8.46
CA GLN A 182 -2.62 12.66 7.63
C GLN A 182 -2.18 11.41 6.86
N ASN A 183 -1.84 11.57 5.58
CA ASN A 183 -1.31 10.50 4.76
C ASN A 183 -0.03 10.97 4.09
N SER A 184 1.10 10.48 4.57
CA SER A 184 2.44 10.77 4.05
C SER A 184 3.10 9.54 3.43
N ALA A 185 2.31 8.57 2.96
CA ALA A 185 2.80 7.27 2.51
C ALA A 185 3.92 7.37 1.47
N VAL A 186 3.72 8.18 0.43
CA VAL A 186 4.73 8.43 -0.62
C VAL A 186 6.04 8.93 -0.02
N THR A 187 5.97 9.92 0.88
CA THR A 187 7.16 10.51 1.49
C THR A 187 7.87 9.48 2.36
N GLN A 188 7.14 8.71 3.16
CA GLN A 188 7.72 7.67 4.01
C GLN A 188 8.37 6.56 3.17
N PHE A 189 7.76 6.16 2.05
CA PHE A 189 8.35 5.18 1.14
C PHE A 189 9.59 5.74 0.42
N ALA A 190 9.58 7.01 0.01
CA ALA A 190 10.76 7.66 -0.55
C ALA A 190 11.90 7.74 0.48
N GLU A 191 11.58 8.08 1.73
CA GLU A 191 12.55 8.11 2.82
C GLU A 191 13.15 6.72 3.09
N ALA A 192 12.31 5.68 3.07
CA ALA A 192 12.72 4.30 3.23
C ALA A 192 13.73 3.86 2.16
N LEU A 193 13.43 4.17 0.89
CA LEU A 193 14.32 3.90 -0.25
C LEU A 193 15.64 4.67 -0.12
N SER A 194 15.59 5.95 0.25
CA SER A 194 16.78 6.76 0.46
C SER A 194 17.67 6.18 1.57
N LYS A 195 17.09 5.80 2.71
CA LYS A 195 17.83 5.19 3.80
C LYS A 195 18.44 3.85 3.40
N ALA A 196 17.69 2.98 2.71
CA ALA A 196 18.23 1.72 2.22
C ALA A 196 19.42 1.93 1.25
N SER A 197 19.34 2.93 0.38
CA SER A 197 20.45 3.29 -0.52
C SER A 197 21.67 3.82 0.25
N SER A 198 21.45 4.63 1.29
CA SER A 198 22.52 5.12 2.17
C SER A 198 23.19 3.98 2.94
N GLU A 199 22.43 3.02 3.45
CA GLU A 199 22.95 1.82 4.11
C GLU A 199 23.75 0.93 3.14
N TYR A 200 23.32 0.83 1.87
CA TYR A 200 24.11 0.16 0.82
C TYR A 200 25.44 0.87 0.53
N ASN A 201 25.51 2.18 0.82
CA ASN A 201 26.74 2.98 0.88
C ASN A 201 27.59 2.96 -0.41
N ASN A 202 26.94 3.16 -1.56
CA ASN A 202 27.63 3.35 -2.83
C ASN A 202 27.03 4.55 -3.58
N PRO A 203 27.77 5.67 -3.72
CA PRO A 203 27.25 6.89 -4.32
C PRO A 203 26.99 6.79 -5.83
N ARG A 204 27.39 5.69 -6.48
CA ARG A 204 27.10 5.40 -7.89
C ARG A 204 26.02 4.33 -8.07
N ALA A 205 25.49 3.78 -6.98
CA ALA A 205 24.41 2.83 -7.06
C ALA A 205 23.12 3.51 -7.49
N VAL A 206 22.22 2.73 -8.07
CA VAL A 206 20.91 3.20 -8.53
C VAL A 206 19.82 2.32 -7.92
N VAL A 207 18.66 2.91 -7.67
CA VAL A 207 17.44 2.16 -7.32
C VAL A 207 16.81 1.68 -8.62
N ILE A 208 16.71 0.36 -8.79
CA ILE A 208 16.04 -0.25 -9.93
C ILE A 208 14.57 -0.45 -9.56
N VAL A 209 13.67 0.15 -10.34
CA VAL A 209 12.22 -0.08 -10.26
C VAL A 209 11.85 -1.09 -11.34
N VAL A 210 11.47 -2.30 -10.92
CA VAL A 210 11.01 -3.36 -11.82
C VAL A 210 9.52 -3.16 -12.08
N VAL A 211 9.14 -2.98 -13.34
CA VAL A 211 7.76 -2.63 -13.76
C VAL A 211 7.17 -3.69 -14.67
N GLN A 212 5.85 -3.76 -14.73
CA GLN A 212 5.15 -4.55 -15.73
C GLN A 212 5.25 -3.90 -17.12
N THR A 213 5.15 -4.71 -18.18
CA THR A 213 5.20 -4.22 -19.57
C THR A 213 4.06 -3.23 -19.86
N GLU A 214 2.87 -3.50 -19.36
CA GLU A 214 1.68 -2.67 -19.51
C GLU A 214 1.21 -2.17 -18.14
N GLU A 215 1.80 -1.06 -17.68
CA GLU A 215 1.56 -0.53 -16.35
C GLU A 215 0.55 0.65 -16.37
N ARG A 216 -0.71 0.37 -16.02
CA ARG A 216 -1.76 1.41 -15.95
C ARG A 216 -1.62 2.29 -14.71
N ASN A 217 -1.08 1.78 -13.62
CA ASN A 217 -0.84 2.52 -12.38
C ASN A 217 0.56 3.19 -12.38
N MET A 218 1.09 3.53 -13.56
CA MET A 218 2.44 4.07 -13.71
C MET A 218 2.65 5.40 -12.98
N TYR A 219 1.59 6.14 -12.69
CA TYR A 219 1.70 7.41 -11.99
C TYR A 219 2.00 7.24 -10.51
N ASP A 220 1.57 6.15 -9.86
CA ASP A 220 1.87 5.86 -8.45
C ASP A 220 3.39 5.64 -8.25
N GLN A 221 4.01 4.85 -9.15
CA GLN A 221 5.47 4.65 -9.19
C GLN A 221 6.23 5.93 -9.60
N GLN A 222 5.75 6.69 -10.59
CA GLN A 222 6.41 7.93 -11.02
C GLN A 222 6.37 8.99 -9.92
N TRP A 223 5.28 9.06 -9.16
CA TRP A 223 5.14 9.98 -8.03
C TRP A 223 6.13 9.65 -6.91
N LEU A 224 6.35 8.35 -6.62
CA LEU A 224 7.40 7.90 -5.71
C LEU A 224 8.79 8.27 -6.22
N CYS A 225 9.09 7.98 -7.49
CA CYS A 225 10.39 8.28 -8.10
C CYS A 225 10.68 9.79 -8.11
N LYS A 226 9.68 10.61 -8.44
CA LYS A 226 9.77 12.07 -8.39
C LYS A 226 10.05 12.55 -6.97
N THR A 227 9.26 12.07 -5.99
CA THR A 227 9.43 12.44 -4.58
C THR A 227 10.82 12.05 -4.06
N LEU A 228 11.32 10.87 -4.45
CA LEU A 228 12.66 10.40 -4.10
C LEU A 228 13.75 11.36 -4.62
N LYS A 229 13.69 11.71 -5.90
CA LYS A 229 14.67 12.60 -6.57
C LYS A 229 14.61 14.05 -6.06
N GLU A 230 13.42 14.55 -5.76
CA GLU A 230 13.25 15.94 -5.31
C GLU A 230 13.68 16.15 -3.86
N ARG A 231 13.53 15.12 -3.01
CA ARG A 231 13.77 15.26 -1.56
C ARG A 231 15.11 14.70 -1.09
N TYR A 232 15.70 13.76 -1.83
CA TYR A 232 16.89 13.05 -1.40
C TYR A 232 17.99 13.12 -2.46
N PRO A 233 19.26 13.19 -2.05
CA PRO A 233 20.39 13.20 -2.97
C PRO A 233 20.56 11.79 -3.56
N PHE A 234 20.18 11.63 -4.83
CA PHE A 234 20.43 10.46 -5.67
C PHE A 234 21.19 10.87 -6.93
#